data_AF-A0A2D3WQK6-F1
#
_entry.id   AF-A0A2D3WQK6-F1
#
_cell.length_a   1.000
_cell.length_b   1.000
_cell.length_c   1.000
_cell.angle_alpha   90.00
_cell.angle_beta   90.00
_cell.angle_gamma   90.00
#
_symmetry.space_group_name_H-M   'P 1'
#
loop_
_entity.id
_entity.type
_entity.pdbx_description
1 polymer ?
#
loop_
_entity_poly.entity_id
_entity_poly.type
_entity_poly.pdbx_seq_one_letter_code
_entity_poly.pdbx_strand_id
1 'polypeptide(L)'
;MGRSLSPEEHAKAREAIMIHVRKVVPYSLMVAVASGLFLFSQVFGEIADDGPSRFQILLSIKAFFGLWLGFRGINQKLFGIQPFVFKSHLFPFFLVIIVIFLSQFMNV
;
A
#
# COMPACT_ATOMS: atom_id res chain seq x y z
N MET A 1 -32.09 13.98 15.37
CA MET A 1 -31.04 14.82 14.74
C MET A 1 -29.77 14.67 15.56
N GLY A 2 -28.69 14.20 14.93
CA GLY A 2 -27.47 13.77 15.62
C GLY A 2 -26.81 14.94 16.34
N ARG A 3 -26.43 14.72 17.61
CA ARG A 3 -25.61 15.66 18.36
C ARG A 3 -24.29 15.85 17.62
N SER A 4 -24.10 17.00 16.97
CA SER A 4 -22.80 17.40 16.47
C SER A 4 -21.91 17.66 17.68
N LEU A 5 -20.73 17.04 17.71
CA LEU A 5 -19.76 17.27 18.78
C LEU A 5 -19.31 18.75 18.73
N SER A 6 -19.05 19.34 19.88
CA SER A 6 -18.32 20.61 19.92
C SER A 6 -16.92 20.45 19.32
N PRO A 7 -16.25 21.53 18.89
CA PRO A 7 -14.89 21.45 18.34
C PRO A 7 -13.89 20.73 19.27
N GLU A 8 -14.03 20.91 20.58
CA GLU A 8 -13.17 20.28 21.58
C GLU A 8 -13.45 18.78 21.72
N GLU A 9 -14.72 18.38 21.71
CA GLU A 9 -15.12 16.97 21.71
C GLU A 9 -14.74 16.26 20.40
N HIS A 10 -14.81 16.95 19.26
CA HIS A 10 -14.32 16.46 17.98
C HIS A 10 -12.81 16.16 18.02
N ALA A 11 -12.01 17.05 18.64
CA ALA A 11 -10.58 16.84 18.77
C ALA A 11 -10.27 15.61 19.63
N LYS A 12 -10.93 15.48 20.80
CA LYS A 12 -10.79 14.32 21.69
C LYS A 12 -11.21 13.01 21.00
N ALA A 13 -12.33 13.01 20.29
CA ALA A 13 -12.81 11.86 19.54
C ALA A 13 -11.82 11.47 18.42
N ARG A 14 -11.29 12.45 17.68
CA ARG A 14 -10.29 12.21 16.63
C ARG A 14 -9.02 11.61 17.21
N GLU A 15 -8.54 12.11 18.34
CA GLU A 15 -7.35 11.61 19.00
C GLU A 15 -7.52 10.16 19.48
N ALA A 16 -8.66 9.84 20.10
CA ALA A 16 -9.00 8.48 20.50
C ALA A 16 -9.00 7.51 19.31
N ILE A 17 -9.59 7.91 18.17
CA ILE A 17 -9.55 7.13 16.93
C ILE A 17 -8.11 6.99 16.43
N MET A 18 -7.34 8.08 16.39
CA MET A 18 -5.96 8.07 15.89
C MET A 18 -5.04 7.17 16.70
N ILE A 19 -5.23 7.04 18.01
CA ILE A 19 -4.48 6.08 18.85
C ILE A 19 -4.73 4.66 18.37
N HIS A 20 -6.00 4.29 18.16
CA HIS A 20 -6.37 2.97 17.67
C HIS A 20 -5.84 2.72 16.25
N VAL A 21 -6.05 3.68 15.33
CA VAL A 21 -5.59 3.62 13.94
C VAL A 21 -4.08 3.43 13.85
N ARG A 22 -3.28 4.19 14.62
CA ARG A 22 -1.82 4.06 14.66
C ARG A 22 -1.33 2.72 15.18
N LYS A 23 -2.17 2.01 15.95
CA LYS A 23 -1.91 0.66 16.43
C LYS A 23 -2.22 -0.37 15.36
N VAL A 24 -3.36 -0.28 14.66
CA VAL A 24 -3.84 -1.34 13.75
C VAL A 24 -3.32 -1.22 12.32
N VAL A 25 -3.26 -0.01 11.75
CA VAL A 25 -2.91 0.24 10.34
C VAL A 25 -1.59 -0.43 9.91
N PRO A 26 -0.50 -0.38 10.70
CA PRO A 26 0.74 -0.99 10.27
C PRO A 26 0.70 -2.52 10.19
N TYR A 27 -0.04 -3.16 11.09
CA TYR A 27 -0.23 -4.61 11.01
C TYR A 27 -1.11 -4.98 9.82
N SER A 28 -2.16 -4.20 9.54
CA SER A 28 -2.96 -4.34 8.33
C SER A 28 -2.11 -4.21 7.06
N LEU A 29 -1.14 -3.28 7.04
CA LEU A 29 -0.21 -3.14 5.92
C LEU A 29 0.67 -4.39 5.75
N MET A 30 1.22 -4.95 6.82
CA MET A 30 2.01 -6.19 6.74
C MET A 30 1.18 -7.35 6.20
N VAL A 31 -0.06 -7.51 6.66
CA VAL A 31 -0.98 -8.52 6.14
C VAL A 31 -1.26 -8.29 4.66
N ALA A 32 -1.53 -7.05 4.24
CA ALA A 32 -1.79 -6.74 2.84
C ALA A 32 -0.58 -7.06 1.93
N VAL A 33 0.64 -6.76 2.38
CA VAL A 33 1.87 -7.10 1.64
C VAL A 33 2.04 -8.61 1.55
N ALA A 34 1.86 -9.34 2.66
CA ALA A 34 1.98 -10.80 2.69
C ALA A 34 0.91 -11.47 1.80
N SER A 35 -0.35 -11.06 1.90
CA SER A 35 -1.42 -11.55 1.04
C SER A 35 -1.18 -11.21 -0.43
N GLY A 36 -0.66 -10.02 -0.73
CA GLY A 36 -0.30 -9.62 -2.09
C GLY A 36 0.81 -10.49 -2.68
N LEU A 37 1.85 -10.79 -1.90
CA LEU A 37 2.93 -11.71 -2.28
C LEU A 37 2.42 -13.13 -2.51
N PHE A 38 1.53 -13.61 -1.64
CA PHE A 38 0.89 -14.92 -1.81
C PHE A 38 0.07 -14.97 -3.10
N LEU A 39 -0.80 -13.98 -3.34
CA LEU A 39 -1.59 -13.93 -4.57
C LEU A 39 -0.73 -13.80 -5.82
N PHE A 40 0.37 -13.05 -5.74
CA PHE A 40 1.35 -12.97 -6.82
C PHE A 40 1.89 -14.37 -7.16
N SER A 41 2.28 -15.18 -6.15
CA SER A 41 2.80 -16.53 -6.42
C SER A 41 1.75 -17.48 -7.00
N GLN A 42 0.47 -17.28 -6.71
CA GLN A 42 -0.62 -18.09 -7.28
C GLN A 42 -0.97 -17.68 -8.72
N VAL A 43 -0.82 -16.40 -9.07
CA VAL A 43 -1.33 -15.83 -10.33
C VAL A 43 -0.24 -15.62 -11.38
N PHE A 44 1.04 -15.56 -10.99
CA PHE A 44 2.13 -15.26 -11.93
C PHE A 44 2.29 -16.30 -13.05
N GLY A 45 2.08 -17.58 -12.74
CA GLY A 45 2.18 -18.68 -13.71
C GLY A 45 3.61 -18.95 -14.20
N GLU A 46 3.73 -19.89 -15.13
CA GLU A 46 4.99 -20.23 -15.79
C GLU A 46 5.34 -19.21 -16.88
N ILE A 47 6.64 -18.96 -17.07
CA ILE A 47 7.15 -18.12 -18.16
C ILE A 47 7.39 -19.05 -19.35
N ALA A 48 6.78 -18.73 -20.49
CA ALA A 48 6.96 -19.49 -21.72
C ALA A 48 8.36 -19.26 -22.33
N ASP A 49 8.77 -20.13 -23.25
CA ASP A 49 10.10 -20.08 -23.87
C ASP A 49 10.35 -18.80 -24.70
N ASP A 50 9.28 -18.15 -25.17
CA ASP A 50 9.31 -16.87 -25.87
C ASP A 50 9.34 -15.65 -24.93
N GLY A 51 9.26 -15.89 -23.62
CA GLY A 51 9.40 -14.89 -22.57
C GLY A 51 8.11 -14.59 -21.80
N PRO A 52 8.12 -13.55 -20.93
CA PRO A 52 6.98 -13.22 -20.11
C PRO A 52 5.87 -12.55 -20.92
N SER A 53 4.64 -12.97 -20.68
CA SER A 53 3.45 -12.33 -21.24
C SER A 53 3.34 -10.86 -20.79
N ARG A 54 2.60 -10.06 -21.56
CA ARG A 54 2.29 -8.66 -21.18
C ARG A 54 1.68 -8.58 -19.77
N PHE A 55 0.83 -9.54 -19.41
CA PHE A 55 0.27 -9.65 -18.07
C PHE A 55 1.37 -9.82 -17.01
N GLN A 56 2.29 -10.77 -17.18
CA GLN A 56 3.39 -11.03 -16.26
C GLN A 56 4.32 -9.81 -16.14
N ILE A 57 4.60 -9.11 -17.24
CA ILE A 57 5.40 -7.88 -17.25
C ILE A 57 4.72 -6.79 -16.41
N LEU A 58 3.45 -6.48 -16.68
CA LEU A 58 2.69 -5.46 -15.94
C LEU A 58 2.51 -5.84 -14.47
N LEU A 59 2.24 -7.12 -14.19
CA LEU A 59 2.13 -7.64 -12.83
C LEU A 59 3.46 -7.53 -12.08
N SER A 60 4.59 -7.77 -12.73
CA SER A 60 5.94 -7.59 -12.14
C SER A 60 6.22 -6.14 -11.78
N ILE A 61 5.90 -5.19 -12.68
CA ILE A 61 6.05 -3.75 -12.41
C ILE A 61 5.16 -3.33 -11.23
N LYS A 62 3.93 -3.83 -11.19
CA LYS A 62 2.99 -3.56 -10.10
C LYS A 62 3.46 -4.15 -8.77
N ALA A 63 3.98 -5.38 -8.79
CA ALA A 63 4.56 -6.03 -7.63
C ALA A 63 5.79 -5.26 -7.11
N PHE A 64 6.64 -4.78 -8.00
CA PHE A 64 7.79 -3.95 -7.65
C PHE A 64 7.36 -2.66 -6.91
N PHE A 65 6.42 -1.89 -7.46
CA PHE A 65 5.92 -0.69 -6.79
C PHE A 65 5.18 -0.99 -5.49
N GLY A 66 4.38 -2.07 -5.46
CA GLY A 66 3.69 -2.53 -4.26
C GLY A 66 4.65 -2.93 -3.14
N LEU A 67 5.69 -3.70 -3.46
CA LEU A 67 6.72 -4.12 -2.51
C LEU A 67 7.53 -2.94 -2.01
N TRP A 68 7.88 -1.99 -2.87
CA TRP A 68 8.54 -0.76 -2.46
C TRP A 68 7.69 0.03 -1.44
N LEU A 69 6.40 0.23 -1.73
CA LEU A 69 5.46 0.90 -0.81
C LEU A 69 5.30 0.15 0.51
N GLY A 70 5.17 -1.18 0.45
CA GLY A 70 5.06 -2.06 1.62
C GLY A 70 6.31 -2.01 2.49
N PHE A 71 7.49 -2.21 1.90
CA PHE A 71 8.78 -2.14 2.58
C PHE A 71 9.00 -0.79 3.25
N ARG A 72 8.69 0.31 2.55
CA ARG A 72 8.73 1.66 3.12
C ARG A 72 7.81 1.78 4.34
N GLY A 73 6.54 1.40 4.22
CA GLY A 73 5.56 1.58 5.29
C GLY A 73 5.88 0.72 6.53
N ILE A 74 6.37 -0.49 6.32
CA ILE A 74 6.84 -1.38 7.40
C ILE A 74 8.06 -0.75 8.10
N ASN A 75 9.07 -0.30 7.34
CA ASN A 75 10.27 0.30 7.93
C ASN A 75 9.99 1.59 8.69
N GLN A 76 9.08 2.42 8.17
CA GLN A 76 8.65 3.64 8.86
C GLN A 76 7.99 3.31 10.20
N LYS A 77 7.24 2.20 10.32
CA LYS A 77 6.63 1.80 11.58
C LYS A 77 7.60 1.12 12.54
N LEU A 78 8.35 0.13 12.06
CA LEU A 78 9.15 -0.76 12.92
C LEU A 78 10.45 -0.11 13.38
N PHE A 79 11.10 0.65 12.50
CA PHE A 79 12.42 1.20 12.77
C PHE A 79 12.41 2.73 12.96
N GLY A 80 11.25 3.37 12.83
CA GLY A 80 11.13 4.84 12.92
C GLY A 80 11.97 5.57 11.87
N ILE A 81 12.44 4.87 10.84
CA ILE A 81 13.36 5.41 9.85
C ILE A 81 12.61 6.46 9.03
N GLN A 82 13.17 7.68 8.96
CA GLN A 82 12.69 8.67 8.01
C GLN A 82 12.74 8.06 6.61
N PRO A 83 11.68 8.18 5.80
CA PRO A 83 11.61 7.51 4.51
C PRO A 83 12.89 7.75 3.72
N PHE A 84 13.63 6.66 3.45
CA PHE A 84 15.03 6.66 2.97
C PHE A 84 15.33 7.57 1.77
N VAL A 85 14.29 8.02 1.04
CA VAL A 85 14.44 8.83 -0.17
C VAL A 85 13.49 10.05 -0.23
N PHE A 86 12.34 10.05 0.46
CA PHE A 86 11.34 11.14 0.29
C PHE A 86 10.57 11.46 1.57
N LYS A 87 10.89 12.60 2.20
CA LYS A 87 10.12 13.20 3.31
C LYS A 87 8.67 13.54 2.91
N SER A 88 8.37 13.61 1.61
CA SER A 88 7.05 13.93 1.08
C SER A 88 6.15 12.69 0.93
N HIS A 89 4.85 12.88 1.20
CA HIS A 89 3.78 11.92 0.92
C HIS A 89 3.37 11.89 -0.56
N LEU A 90 3.85 12.84 -1.36
CA LEU A 90 3.46 13.00 -2.76
C LEU A 90 3.93 11.82 -3.63
N PHE A 91 5.18 11.38 -3.45
CA PHE A 91 5.74 10.25 -4.19
C PHE A 91 4.98 8.94 -3.97
N PRO A 92 4.75 8.48 -2.72
CA PRO A 92 3.95 7.27 -2.52
C PRO A 92 2.51 7.41 -3.00
N PHE A 93 1.92 8.62 -2.95
CA PHE A 93 0.60 8.87 -3.53
C PHE A 93 0.59 8.67 -5.05
N PHE A 94 1.57 9.23 -5.77
CA PHE A 94 1.71 9.00 -7.22
C PHE A 94 1.97 7.53 -7.57
N LEU A 95 2.77 6.82 -6.77
CA LEU A 95 2.97 5.38 -6.97
C LEU A 95 1.66 4.60 -6.87
N VAL A 96 0.78 4.94 -5.91
CA VAL A 96 -0.55 4.32 -5.81
C VAL A 96 -1.38 4.61 -7.06
N ILE A 97 -1.37 5.86 -7.55
CA ILE A 97 -2.06 6.22 -8.80
C ILE A 97 -1.53 5.39 -9.98
N ILE A 98 -0.22 5.29 -10.13
CA ILE A 98 0.42 4.48 -11.18
C ILE A 98 -0.02 3.02 -11.09
N VAL A 99 -0.05 2.43 -9.89
CA VAL A 99 -0.52 1.05 -9.66
C VAL A 99 -1.99 0.86 -10.07
N ILE A 100 -2.85 1.84 -9.81
CA ILE A 100 -4.26 1.79 -10.22
C ILE A 100 -4.38 1.85 -11.74
N PHE A 101 -3.64 2.76 -12.40
CA PHE A 101 -3.63 2.86 -13.86
C PHE A 101 -3.07 1.60 -14.52
N LEU A 102 -1.96 1.05 -14.02
CA LEU A 102 -1.41 -0.22 -14.51
C LEU A 102 -2.45 -1.34 -14.47
N SER A 103 -3.32 -1.35 -13.44
CA SER A 103 -4.40 -2.35 -13.33
C SER A 103 -5.41 -2.27 -14.47
N GLN A 104 -5.64 -1.08 -15.04
CA GLN A 104 -6.55 -0.92 -16.18
C GLN A 104 -5.96 -1.56 -17.45
N PHE A 105 -4.63 -1.53 -17.60
CA PHE A 105 -3.93 -2.11 -18.75
C PHE A 105 -3.67 -3.62 -18.63
N MET A 106 -4.01 -4.25 -17.49
CA MET A 106 -3.86 -5.69 -17.30
C MET A 106 -4.97 -6.51 -17.94
N ASN A 107 -6.17 -5.92 -18.12
CA ASN A 107 -7.36 -6.58 -18.66
C ASN A 107 -7.64 -6.21 -20.13
N VAL A 108 -6.76 -5.41 -20.75
CA VAL A 108 -6.82 -4.95 -22.15
C VAL A 108 -5.67 -5.55 -22.91
#